data_AF-T0ZSE6-F1
#
_entry.id   AF-T0ZSE6-F1
#
_cell.length_a   1.000
_cell.length_b   1.000
_cell.length_c   1.000
_cell.angle_alpha   90.00
_cell.angle_beta   90.00
_cell.angle_gamma   90.00
#
_symmetry.space_group_name_H-M   'P 1'
#
loop_
_entity.id
_entity.type
_entity.pdbx_description
1 polymer ?
#
loop_
_entity_poly.entity_id
_entity_poly.type
_entity_poly.pdbx_seq_one_letter_code
_entity_poly.pdbx_strand_id
1 'polypeptide(L)'
;LAAFVTLTEYAQDLPVSAVAYAPDDLRDGLGETLARQGLTQLRIAETEKYAHVTFFFSGGREQPYPGESRILVPSPKVATYDLQPEMSLPELTDKLLQAIVGGQFDFIVCNIANGDMVGHSGKLDAAICAAEAVDAALGRIVPAIEQAHGALLISADHGNLEQMRNAHGQPHTQHTVGSVPLVYVGAQRYTLRHGALCDLAPTVLALLRLPQPTAMTGHSLLASVD
;
A
#
# COMPACT_ATOMS: atom_id res chain seq x y z
N LEU A 1 12.05 -11.05 -45.34
CA LEU A 1 12.27 -11.14 -43.88
C LEU A 1 11.31 -10.15 -43.23
N ALA A 2 10.38 -10.61 -42.40
CA ALA A 2 9.56 -9.72 -41.58
C ALA A 2 9.90 -10.03 -40.12
N ALA A 3 10.26 -9.00 -39.35
CA ALA A 3 10.47 -9.12 -37.90
C ALA A 3 9.19 -8.63 -37.21
N PHE A 4 8.69 -9.41 -36.25
CA PHE A 4 7.55 -9.03 -35.43
C PHE A 4 8.06 -8.53 -34.08
N VAL A 5 8.17 -7.21 -33.94
CA VAL A 5 8.70 -6.57 -32.74
C VAL A 5 7.56 -5.95 -31.94
N THR A 6 7.59 -6.11 -30.63
CA THR A 6 6.64 -5.47 -29.71
C THR A 6 7.33 -4.37 -28.93
N LEU A 7 6.56 -3.35 -28.51
CA LEU A 7 7.11 -2.22 -27.76
C LEU A 7 7.52 -2.66 -26.35
N THR A 8 6.64 -3.41 -25.67
CA THR A 8 6.86 -4.05 -24.37
C THR A 8 6.42 -5.51 -24.45
N GLU A 9 6.72 -6.30 -23.42
CA GLU A 9 6.24 -7.68 -23.34
C GLU A 9 4.71 -7.70 -23.20
N TYR A 10 4.03 -8.42 -24.11
CA TYR A 10 2.56 -8.57 -24.06
C TYR A 10 2.14 -9.90 -23.42
N ALA A 11 2.95 -10.95 -23.57
CA ALA A 11 2.82 -12.23 -22.89
C ALA A 11 4.17 -12.96 -22.94
N GLN A 12 4.49 -13.70 -21.88
CA GLN A 12 5.78 -14.40 -21.70
C GLN A 12 6.12 -15.35 -22.87
N ASP A 13 5.12 -15.98 -23.49
CA ASP A 13 5.29 -16.95 -24.57
C ASP A 13 4.82 -16.45 -25.93
N LEU A 14 4.64 -15.13 -26.11
CA LEU A 14 4.26 -14.58 -27.41
C LEU A 14 5.42 -14.73 -28.41
N PRO A 15 5.23 -15.34 -29.60
CA PRO A 15 6.32 -15.59 -30.55
C PRO A 15 6.69 -14.31 -31.31
N VAL A 16 7.38 -13.39 -30.63
CA VAL A 16 7.92 -12.14 -31.16
C VAL A 16 9.39 -12.30 -31.50
N SER A 17 9.87 -11.55 -32.48
CA SER A 17 11.30 -11.50 -32.84
C SER A 17 12.13 -10.71 -31.82
N ALA A 18 11.53 -9.71 -31.17
CA ALA A 18 12.14 -8.94 -30.10
C ALA A 18 11.08 -8.14 -29.32
N VAL A 19 11.44 -7.73 -28.11
CA VAL A 19 10.73 -6.74 -27.28
C VAL A 19 11.64 -5.52 -27.16
N ALA A 20 11.18 -4.33 -27.55
CA ALA A 20 12.01 -3.12 -27.56
C ALA A 20 12.39 -2.66 -26.15
N TYR A 21 11.44 -2.72 -25.21
CA TYR A 21 11.62 -2.41 -23.79
C TYR A 21 11.14 -3.60 -22.97
N ALA A 22 12.07 -4.50 -22.65
CA ALA A 22 11.81 -5.67 -21.80
C ALA A 22 11.45 -5.24 -20.36
N PRO A 23 10.63 -6.01 -19.63
CA PRO A 23 10.32 -5.72 -18.24
C PRO A 23 11.57 -5.77 -17.37
N ASP A 24 11.64 -4.89 -16.38
CA ASP A 24 12.67 -4.94 -15.36
C ASP A 24 12.42 -6.12 -14.40
N ASP A 25 13.50 -6.80 -14.02
CA ASP A 25 13.47 -7.80 -12.94
C ASP A 25 13.65 -7.09 -11.60
N LEU A 26 12.53 -6.89 -10.90
CA LEU A 26 12.49 -6.20 -9.60
C LEU A 26 13.00 -7.11 -8.48
N ARG A 27 14.33 -7.14 -8.33
CA ARG A 27 15.02 -7.89 -7.26
C ARG A 27 15.18 -7.08 -5.98
N ASP A 28 15.31 -7.80 -4.87
CA ASP A 28 15.60 -7.24 -3.55
C ASP A 28 14.55 -6.18 -3.13
N GLY A 29 13.29 -6.40 -3.51
CA GLY A 29 12.15 -5.64 -2.99
C GLY A 29 12.00 -5.84 -1.47
N LEU A 30 11.13 -5.04 -0.83
CA LEU A 30 10.98 -5.07 0.64
C LEU A 30 10.58 -6.46 1.14
N GLY A 31 9.57 -7.08 0.54
CA GLY A 31 9.11 -8.41 0.95
C GLY A 31 10.20 -9.48 0.85
N GLU A 32 10.98 -9.47 -0.23
CA GLU A 32 12.11 -10.38 -0.42
C GLU A 32 13.22 -10.13 0.61
N THR A 33 13.56 -8.86 0.85
CA THR A 33 14.60 -8.45 1.79
C THR A 33 14.27 -8.91 3.21
N LEU A 34 13.02 -8.71 3.66
CA LEU A 34 12.55 -9.17 4.97
C LEU A 34 12.62 -10.70 5.08
N ALA A 35 12.18 -11.42 4.05
CA ALA A 35 12.23 -12.88 4.05
C ALA A 35 13.66 -13.44 4.11
N ARG A 36 14.63 -12.80 3.44
CA ARG A 36 16.05 -13.17 3.52
C ARG A 36 16.64 -12.96 4.92
N GLN A 37 16.10 -12.03 5.69
CA GLN A 37 16.44 -11.82 7.10
C GLN A 37 15.68 -12.77 8.05
N GLY A 38 14.81 -13.64 7.52
CA GLY A 38 14.02 -14.59 8.31
C GLY A 38 12.84 -13.96 9.06
N LEU A 39 12.45 -12.74 8.71
CA LEU A 39 11.36 -12.02 9.37
C LEU A 39 10.00 -12.46 8.87
N THR A 40 9.01 -12.47 9.76
CA THR A 40 7.61 -12.75 9.43
C THR A 40 6.91 -11.48 8.96
N GLN A 41 6.10 -11.61 7.92
CA GLN A 41 5.41 -10.47 7.31
C GLN A 41 3.95 -10.79 6.98
N LEU A 42 3.07 -9.80 7.13
CA LEU A 42 1.66 -9.91 6.79
C LEU A 42 1.29 -8.93 5.67
N ARG A 43 0.58 -9.43 4.66
CA ARG A 43 -0.15 -8.62 3.67
C ARG A 43 -1.64 -8.70 3.98
N ILE A 44 -2.32 -7.58 4.15
CA ILE A 44 -3.75 -7.57 4.48
C ILE A 44 -4.48 -6.46 3.73
N ALA A 45 -5.60 -6.81 3.10
CA ALA A 45 -6.49 -5.86 2.45
C ALA A 45 -7.85 -6.50 2.19
N GLU A 46 -8.82 -5.69 1.82
CA GLU A 46 -10.04 -6.20 1.20
C GLU A 46 -9.83 -6.51 -0.31
N THR A 47 -10.79 -7.21 -0.92
CA THR A 47 -10.71 -7.75 -2.29
C THR A 47 -10.15 -6.76 -3.31
N GLU A 48 -10.67 -5.53 -3.33
CA GLU A 48 -10.29 -4.50 -4.31
C GLU A 48 -8.80 -4.15 -4.29
N LYS A 49 -8.17 -4.23 -3.12
CA LYS A 49 -6.76 -3.86 -2.95
C LYS A 49 -5.86 -5.04 -2.57
N TYR A 50 -6.38 -6.26 -2.57
CA TYR A 50 -5.62 -7.47 -2.23
C TYR A 50 -4.46 -7.74 -3.19
N ALA A 51 -4.66 -7.62 -4.50
CA ALA A 51 -3.59 -7.74 -5.48
C ALA A 51 -2.49 -6.67 -5.29
N HIS A 52 -2.86 -5.49 -4.80
CA HIS A 52 -1.96 -4.36 -4.58
C HIS A 52 -0.96 -4.63 -3.45
N VAL A 53 -1.43 -5.17 -2.32
CA VAL A 53 -0.55 -5.54 -1.18
C VAL A 53 0.16 -6.89 -1.36
N THR A 54 -0.19 -7.66 -2.40
CA THR A 54 0.40 -8.98 -2.68
C THR A 54 1.24 -8.95 -3.95
N PHE A 55 0.64 -9.17 -5.12
CA PHE A 55 1.30 -9.26 -6.41
C PHE A 55 2.13 -8.00 -6.72
N PHE A 56 1.51 -6.81 -6.68
CA PHE A 56 2.20 -5.56 -7.03
C PHE A 56 3.26 -5.17 -6.00
N PHE A 57 2.94 -5.25 -4.69
CA PHE A 57 3.90 -4.97 -3.62
C PHE A 57 5.12 -5.90 -3.65
N SER A 58 4.94 -7.14 -4.13
CA SER A 58 6.02 -8.11 -4.33
C SER A 58 6.69 -8.01 -5.71
N GLY A 59 6.52 -6.89 -6.43
CA GLY A 59 7.20 -6.66 -7.71
C GLY A 59 6.69 -7.52 -8.87
N GLY A 60 5.40 -7.88 -8.87
CA GLY A 60 4.80 -8.75 -9.90
C GLY A 60 4.95 -10.25 -9.59
N ARG A 61 5.22 -10.60 -8.33
CA ARG A 61 5.38 -11.99 -7.89
C ARG A 61 4.10 -12.51 -7.21
N GLU A 62 3.53 -13.58 -7.77
CA GLU A 62 2.33 -14.21 -7.22
C GLU A 62 2.63 -15.04 -5.95
N GLN A 63 3.71 -15.82 -5.97
CA GLN A 63 4.10 -16.73 -4.90
C GLN A 63 4.53 -15.98 -3.63
N PRO A 64 3.97 -16.27 -2.45
CA PRO A 64 4.42 -15.68 -1.19
C PRO A 64 5.91 -15.94 -0.92
N TYR A 65 6.58 -15.01 -0.26
CA TYR A 65 7.93 -15.24 0.28
C TYR A 65 7.88 -16.14 1.52
N PRO A 66 8.98 -16.82 1.89
CA PRO A 66 9.09 -17.46 3.20
C PRO A 66 8.78 -16.47 4.34
N GLY A 67 7.96 -16.88 5.31
CA GLY A 67 7.51 -16.01 6.40
C GLY A 67 6.38 -15.04 6.03
N GLU A 68 5.95 -15.00 4.76
CA GLU A 68 4.81 -14.17 4.33
C GLU A 68 3.47 -14.87 4.58
N SER A 69 2.58 -14.18 5.29
CA SER A 69 1.16 -14.52 5.42
C SER A 69 0.29 -13.49 4.70
N ARG A 70 -0.89 -13.91 4.26
CA ARG A 70 -1.85 -13.05 3.56
C ARG A 70 -3.24 -13.19 4.16
N ILE A 71 -3.92 -12.06 4.37
CA ILE A 71 -5.32 -12.02 4.81
C ILE A 71 -6.13 -11.24 3.76
N LEU A 72 -7.14 -11.90 3.21
CA LEU A 72 -8.13 -11.30 2.32
C LEU A 72 -9.44 -11.10 3.10
N VAL A 73 -9.95 -9.87 3.08
CA VAL A 73 -11.32 -9.56 3.54
C VAL A 73 -12.22 -9.41 2.32
N PRO A 74 -13.34 -10.12 2.21
CA PRO A 74 -14.26 -9.93 1.09
C PRO A 74 -14.81 -8.50 1.07
N SER A 75 -14.60 -7.74 -0.01
CA SER A 75 -15.29 -6.47 -0.26
C SER A 75 -16.80 -6.68 -0.38
N PRO A 76 -17.65 -5.69 -0.05
CA PRO A 76 -19.10 -5.85 -0.10
C PRO A 76 -19.59 -6.00 -1.55
N LYS A 77 -20.64 -6.80 -1.72
CA LYS A 77 -21.28 -7.02 -3.02
C LYS A 77 -22.28 -5.92 -3.33
N VAL A 78 -21.77 -4.74 -3.67
CA VAL A 78 -22.57 -3.57 -4.09
C VAL A 78 -22.24 -3.18 -5.52
N ALA A 79 -23.17 -2.50 -6.20
CA ALA A 79 -22.96 -2.06 -7.59
C ALA A 79 -21.86 -0.99 -7.70
N THR A 80 -21.85 -0.06 -6.75
CA THR A 80 -20.83 0.97 -6.58
C THR A 80 -20.64 1.22 -5.08
N TYR A 81 -19.41 1.50 -4.67
CA TYR A 81 -19.05 1.56 -3.24
C TYR A 81 -19.60 2.78 -2.50
N ASP A 82 -20.15 3.78 -3.19
CA ASP A 82 -20.90 4.86 -2.55
C ASP A 82 -22.19 4.39 -1.84
N LEU A 83 -22.68 3.20 -2.16
CA LEU A 83 -23.82 2.58 -1.46
C LEU A 83 -23.44 2.00 -0.09
N GLN A 84 -22.16 1.77 0.14
CA GLN A 84 -21.60 1.29 1.42
C GLN A 84 -20.19 1.88 1.60
N PRO A 85 -20.07 3.18 1.92
CA PRO A 85 -18.78 3.89 1.93
C PRO A 85 -17.76 3.35 2.94
N GLU A 86 -18.22 2.69 4.00
CA GLU A 86 -17.39 1.99 4.99
C GLU A 86 -16.75 0.71 4.43
N MET A 87 -17.23 0.21 3.29
CA MET A 87 -16.79 -1.01 2.63
C MET A 87 -16.66 -2.18 3.63
N SER A 88 -15.54 -2.91 3.60
CA SER A 88 -15.23 -3.95 4.59
C SER A 88 -14.25 -3.49 5.65
N LEU A 89 -14.05 -2.17 5.78
CA LEU A 89 -13.07 -1.60 6.69
C LEU A 89 -13.27 -1.99 8.17
N PRO A 90 -14.50 -2.13 8.71
CA PRO A 90 -14.67 -2.62 10.08
C PRO A 90 -14.06 -4.01 10.30
N GLU A 91 -14.34 -4.97 9.41
CA GLU A 91 -13.77 -6.33 9.50
C GLU A 91 -12.26 -6.33 9.25
N LEU A 92 -11.79 -5.55 8.27
CA LEU A 92 -10.37 -5.37 7.99
C LEU A 92 -9.62 -4.84 9.21
N THR A 93 -10.18 -3.84 9.87
CA THR A 93 -9.62 -3.24 11.08
C THR A 93 -9.55 -4.28 12.20
N ASP A 94 -10.60 -5.05 12.43
CA ASP A 94 -10.62 -6.07 13.48
C ASP A 94 -9.53 -7.13 13.27
N LYS A 95 -9.35 -7.62 12.04
CA LYS A 95 -8.29 -8.58 11.71
C LYS A 95 -6.89 -7.98 11.82
N LEU A 96 -6.73 -6.72 11.39
CA LEU A 96 -5.46 -6.01 11.53
C LEU A 96 -5.08 -5.84 13.01
N LEU A 97 -6.04 -5.44 13.86
CA LEU A 97 -5.82 -5.32 15.30
C LEU A 97 -5.45 -6.65 15.95
N GLN A 98 -6.11 -7.75 15.57
CA GLN A 98 -5.73 -9.09 16.02
C GLN A 98 -4.29 -9.46 15.64
N ALA A 99 -3.86 -9.13 14.42
CA ALA A 99 -2.50 -9.37 13.97
C ALA A 99 -1.46 -8.52 14.73
N ILE A 100 -1.77 -7.25 14.99
CA ILE A 100 -0.92 -6.33 15.78
C ILE A 100 -0.78 -6.84 17.22
N VAL A 101 -1.90 -7.09 17.90
CA VAL A 101 -1.91 -7.53 19.31
C VAL A 101 -1.33 -8.94 19.47
N GLY A 102 -1.48 -9.80 18.46
CA GLY A 102 -0.90 -11.15 18.44
C GLY A 102 0.63 -11.16 18.40
N GLY A 103 1.27 -10.09 17.92
CA GLY A 103 2.73 -9.93 17.95
C GLY A 103 3.53 -10.94 17.12
N GLN A 104 2.88 -11.65 16.19
CA GLN A 104 3.50 -12.72 15.41
C GLN A 104 4.21 -12.25 14.13
N PHE A 105 4.05 -10.97 13.76
CA PHE A 105 4.57 -10.40 12.51
C PHE A 105 5.55 -9.26 12.81
N ASP A 106 6.75 -9.34 12.23
CA ASP A 106 7.74 -8.26 12.30
C ASP A 106 7.37 -7.07 11.40
N PHE A 107 6.62 -7.33 10.32
CA PHE A 107 6.15 -6.31 9.38
C PHE A 107 4.71 -6.59 8.93
N ILE A 108 3.89 -5.55 8.85
CA ILE A 108 2.53 -5.62 8.32
C ILE A 108 2.35 -4.51 7.29
N VAL A 109 1.86 -4.86 6.10
CA VAL A 109 1.34 -3.90 5.12
C VAL A 109 -0.17 -4.09 4.98
N CYS A 110 -0.91 -3.02 5.25
CA CYS A 110 -2.36 -2.95 5.11
C CYS A 110 -2.74 -1.90 4.09
N ASN A 111 -3.67 -2.22 3.17
CA ASN A 111 -4.30 -1.22 2.32
C ASN A 111 -5.76 -1.03 2.73
N ILE A 112 -6.16 0.23 2.93
CA ILE A 112 -7.54 0.65 3.18
C ILE A 112 -8.09 1.25 1.89
N ALA A 113 -9.02 0.54 1.25
CA ALA A 113 -9.45 0.83 -0.12
C ALA A 113 -10.41 2.02 -0.26
N ASN A 114 -11.06 2.42 0.84
CA ASN A 114 -12.21 3.32 0.85
C ASN A 114 -11.96 4.65 0.12
N GLY A 115 -10.82 5.29 0.36
CA GLY A 115 -10.50 6.59 -0.23
C GLY A 115 -10.45 6.58 -1.75
N ASP A 116 -10.08 5.45 -2.35
CA ASP A 116 -10.00 5.33 -3.80
C ASP A 116 -11.31 4.81 -4.40
N MET A 117 -11.78 3.68 -3.88
CA MET A 117 -12.93 2.98 -4.43
C MET A 117 -14.23 3.78 -4.32
N VAL A 118 -14.41 4.53 -3.22
CA VAL A 118 -15.54 5.45 -3.08
C VAL A 118 -15.30 6.76 -3.84
N GLY A 119 -14.04 7.22 -3.91
CA GLY A 119 -13.64 8.40 -4.68
C GLY A 119 -14.05 8.33 -6.15
N HIS A 120 -13.90 7.16 -6.78
CA HIS A 120 -14.33 6.90 -8.15
C HIS A 120 -15.83 7.10 -8.42
N SER A 121 -16.68 7.15 -7.39
CA SER A 121 -18.11 7.45 -7.57
C SER A 121 -18.37 8.92 -7.91
N GLY A 122 -17.46 9.84 -7.56
CA GLY A 122 -17.68 11.28 -7.68
C GLY A 122 -18.75 11.82 -6.71
N LYS A 123 -19.24 11.03 -5.75
CA LYS A 123 -20.27 11.46 -4.78
C LYS A 123 -19.63 11.98 -3.50
N LEU A 124 -19.72 13.29 -3.29
CA LEU A 124 -19.07 13.98 -2.17
C LEU A 124 -19.54 13.46 -0.80
N ASP A 125 -20.85 13.28 -0.61
CA ASP A 125 -21.39 12.82 0.69
C ASP A 125 -20.87 11.41 1.04
N ALA A 126 -20.82 10.50 0.05
CA ALA A 126 -20.25 9.17 0.25
C ALA A 126 -18.74 9.24 0.51
N ALA A 127 -18.02 10.12 -0.18
CA ALA A 127 -16.59 10.33 0.03
C ALA A 127 -16.28 10.83 1.45
N ILE A 128 -17.12 11.71 2.01
CA ILE A 128 -17.01 12.16 3.40
C ILE A 128 -17.20 10.98 4.36
N CYS A 129 -18.26 10.19 4.18
CA CYS A 129 -18.49 8.98 5.00
C CYS A 129 -17.32 7.98 4.92
N ALA A 130 -16.72 7.82 3.74
CA ALA A 130 -15.54 6.98 3.55
C ALA A 130 -14.33 7.52 4.34
N ALA A 131 -14.08 8.83 4.30
CA ALA A 131 -13.02 9.46 5.08
C ALA A 131 -13.24 9.30 6.60
N GLU A 132 -14.48 9.49 7.07
CA GLU A 132 -14.85 9.30 8.48
C GLU A 132 -14.66 7.84 8.94
N ALA A 133 -14.97 6.86 8.07
CA ALA A 133 -14.72 5.45 8.36
C ALA A 133 -13.22 5.14 8.47
N VAL A 134 -12.39 5.73 7.59
CA VAL A 134 -10.92 5.64 7.67
C VAL A 134 -10.40 6.26 8.97
N ASP A 135 -10.89 7.44 9.34
CA ASP A 135 -10.51 8.11 10.59
C ASP A 135 -10.86 7.25 11.82
N ALA A 136 -12.08 6.68 11.86
CA ALA A 136 -12.50 5.77 12.92
C ALA A 136 -11.61 4.51 13.02
N ALA A 137 -11.19 3.95 11.88
CA ALA A 137 -10.27 2.82 11.84
C ALA A 137 -8.88 3.21 12.37
N LEU A 138 -8.33 4.35 11.93
CA LEU A 138 -7.05 4.88 12.41
C LEU A 138 -7.08 5.17 13.91
N GLY A 139 -8.19 5.69 14.44
CA GLY A 139 -8.41 5.90 15.87
C GLY A 139 -8.34 4.62 16.71
N ARG A 140 -8.50 3.44 16.09
CA ARG A 140 -8.31 2.12 16.74
C ARG A 140 -6.92 1.55 16.50
N ILE A 141 -6.37 1.72 15.29
CA ILE A 141 -5.07 1.16 14.88
C ILE A 141 -3.92 1.84 15.61
N VAL A 142 -3.95 3.18 15.73
CA VAL A 142 -2.86 3.95 16.36
C VAL A 142 -2.61 3.52 17.81
N PRO A 143 -3.62 3.46 18.71
CA PRO A 143 -3.41 2.99 20.08
C PRO A 143 -2.91 1.54 20.16
N ALA A 144 -3.35 0.66 19.25
CA ALA A 144 -2.92 -0.73 19.24
C ALA A 144 -1.43 -0.87 18.89
N ILE A 145 -0.94 -0.07 17.93
CA ILE A 145 0.50 -0.01 17.62
C ILE A 145 1.30 0.53 18.80
N GLU A 146 0.83 1.59 19.45
CA GLU A 146 1.51 2.17 20.63
C GLU A 146 1.59 1.17 21.78
N GLN A 147 0.50 0.43 22.05
CA GLN A 147 0.46 -0.63 23.07
C GLN A 147 1.38 -1.81 22.72
N ALA A 148 1.51 -2.14 21.43
CA ALA A 148 2.45 -3.15 20.96
C ALA A 148 3.91 -2.66 20.92
N HIS A 149 4.17 -1.40 21.32
CA HIS A 149 5.48 -0.74 21.21
C HIS A 149 6.06 -0.77 19.78
N GLY A 150 5.18 -0.78 18.78
CA GLY A 150 5.53 -0.80 17.37
C GLY A 150 5.80 0.58 16.78
N ALA A 151 6.01 0.58 15.47
CA ALA A 151 6.07 1.78 14.64
C ALA A 151 5.07 1.64 13.48
N LEU A 152 4.39 2.74 13.14
CA LEU A 152 3.41 2.82 12.07
C LEU A 152 3.77 3.98 11.14
N LEU A 153 3.76 3.69 9.84
CA LEU A 153 3.80 4.68 8.78
C LEU A 153 2.41 4.72 8.11
N ILE A 154 1.77 5.88 8.14
CA ILE A 154 0.49 6.12 7.47
C ILE A 154 0.80 6.94 6.21
N SER A 155 0.46 6.40 5.05
CA SER A 155 0.66 7.04 3.74
C SER A 155 -0.47 6.64 2.78
N ALA A 156 -0.49 7.26 1.60
CA ALA A 156 -1.28 6.80 0.46
C ALA A 156 -0.36 6.43 -0.72
N ASP A 157 -0.90 5.65 -1.67
CA ASP A 157 -0.27 5.35 -2.96
C ASP A 157 -0.52 6.45 -4.00
N HIS A 158 -1.66 7.13 -3.93
CA HIS A 158 -1.98 8.32 -4.71
C HIS A 158 -3.18 9.09 -4.10
N GLY A 159 -3.53 10.23 -4.70
CA GLY A 159 -4.75 10.98 -4.38
C GLY A 159 -5.96 10.54 -5.19
N ASN A 160 -7.15 10.82 -4.66
CA ASN A 160 -8.47 10.66 -5.31
C ASN A 160 -9.53 11.45 -4.52
N LEU A 161 -9.80 11.01 -3.28
CA LEU A 161 -10.89 11.48 -2.42
C LEU A 161 -10.86 12.98 -2.10
N GLU A 162 -9.68 13.60 -2.13
CA GLU A 162 -9.49 15.02 -1.82
C GLU A 162 -10.04 15.95 -2.90
N GLN A 163 -10.34 15.44 -4.11
CA GLN A 163 -10.92 16.21 -5.20
C GLN A 163 -12.13 15.50 -5.82
N MET A 164 -13.32 15.72 -5.24
CA MET A 164 -14.59 15.13 -5.72
C MET A 164 -15.31 15.97 -6.80
N ARG A 165 -14.78 17.16 -7.14
CA ARG A 165 -15.33 18.09 -8.11
C ARG A 165 -14.23 18.66 -9.00
N ASN A 166 -14.50 18.78 -10.30
CA ASN A 166 -13.58 19.46 -11.23
C ASN A 166 -13.79 20.99 -11.20
N ALA A 167 -12.98 21.73 -11.99
CA ALA A 167 -13.06 23.19 -12.10
C ALA A 167 -14.42 23.73 -12.57
N HIS A 168 -15.29 22.87 -13.13
CA HIS A 168 -16.64 23.20 -13.59
C HIS A 168 -17.74 22.70 -12.63
N GLY A 169 -17.38 22.17 -11.46
CA GLY A 169 -18.32 21.63 -10.48
C GLY A 169 -18.94 20.27 -10.85
N GLN A 170 -18.45 19.60 -11.89
CA GLN A 170 -18.90 18.25 -12.25
C GLN A 170 -18.20 17.20 -11.36
N PRO A 171 -18.80 16.01 -11.16
CA PRO A 171 -18.15 14.91 -10.46
C PRO A 171 -16.77 14.61 -11.05
N HIS A 172 -15.77 14.54 -10.18
CA HIS A 172 -14.42 14.11 -10.55
C HIS A 172 -14.22 12.69 -10.02
N THR A 173 -13.93 11.75 -10.91
CA THR A 173 -13.90 10.31 -10.63
C THR A 173 -12.52 9.69 -10.89
N GLN A 174 -11.49 10.52 -11.07
CA GLN A 174 -10.14 10.11 -11.44
C GLN A 174 -9.18 10.33 -10.27
N HIS A 175 -8.03 9.66 -10.30
CA HIS A 175 -6.93 9.97 -9.39
C HIS A 175 -6.45 11.40 -9.60
N THR A 176 -5.78 11.96 -8.60
CA THR A 176 -5.12 13.25 -8.70
C THR A 176 -3.60 13.10 -8.79
N VAL A 177 -2.91 14.21 -9.07
CA VAL A 177 -1.45 14.29 -9.14
C VAL A 177 -0.83 14.98 -7.91
N GLY A 178 -1.62 15.14 -6.85
CA GLY A 178 -1.16 15.76 -5.60
C GLY A 178 -0.15 14.88 -4.85
N SER A 179 0.60 15.49 -3.94
CA SER A 179 1.45 14.75 -3.00
C SER A 179 0.60 13.98 -1.99
N VAL A 180 1.08 12.82 -1.57
CA VAL A 180 0.49 12.01 -0.51
C VAL A 180 1.12 12.35 0.85
N PRO A 181 0.34 12.32 1.95
CA PRO A 181 0.91 12.52 3.29
C PRO A 181 1.76 11.31 3.70
N LEU A 182 2.75 11.55 4.56
CA LEU A 182 3.44 10.51 5.32
C LEU A 182 3.46 10.91 6.80
N VAL A 183 2.88 10.07 7.64
CA VAL A 183 2.83 10.28 9.10
C VAL A 183 3.51 9.09 9.78
N TYR A 184 4.37 9.38 10.75
CA TYR A 184 5.01 8.39 11.61
C TYR A 184 4.37 8.41 13.00
N VAL A 185 4.07 7.22 13.52
CA VAL A 185 3.64 6.98 14.90
C VAL A 185 4.57 5.93 15.51
N GLY A 186 5.13 6.23 16.66
CA GLY A 186 5.98 5.28 17.39
C GLY A 186 6.71 5.93 18.57
N ALA A 187 7.38 5.11 19.38
CA ALA A 187 8.02 5.57 20.61
C ALA A 187 9.27 6.44 20.37
N GLN A 188 9.97 6.22 19.26
CA GLN A 188 11.17 6.99 18.91
C GLN A 188 10.78 8.32 18.28
N ARG A 189 11.55 9.38 18.54
CA ARG A 189 11.30 10.68 17.92
C ARG A 189 12.05 10.76 16.60
N TYR A 190 11.30 10.82 15.51
CA TYR A 190 11.82 11.09 14.18
C TYR A 190 11.13 12.32 13.59
N THR A 191 11.88 13.07 12.79
CA THR A 191 11.31 13.96 11.78
C THR A 191 11.29 13.22 10.45
N LEU A 192 10.37 13.60 9.57
CA LEU A 192 10.26 13.02 8.23
C LEU A 192 10.70 14.03 7.18
N ARG A 193 11.56 13.59 6.27
CA ARG A 193 11.96 14.34 5.09
C ARG A 193 10.88 14.24 4.01
N HIS A 194 10.86 15.20 3.09
CA HIS A 194 10.12 15.05 1.84
C HIS A 194 10.81 14.01 0.94
N GLY A 195 10.01 13.25 0.19
CA GLY A 195 10.49 12.25 -0.74
C GLY A 195 9.36 11.72 -1.62
N ALA A 196 9.52 10.49 -2.11
CA ALA A 196 8.57 9.81 -2.97
C ALA A 196 8.27 8.38 -2.47
N LEU A 197 7.36 7.68 -3.13
CA LEU A 197 6.96 6.31 -2.73
C LEU A 197 8.12 5.32 -2.67
N CYS A 198 9.14 5.49 -3.52
CA CYS A 198 10.34 4.64 -3.52
C CYS A 198 11.17 4.74 -2.22
N ASP A 199 10.93 5.76 -1.41
CA ASP A 199 11.62 6.01 -0.15
C ASP A 199 10.97 5.28 1.05
N LEU A 200 9.75 4.75 0.89
CA LEU A 200 9.04 4.04 1.96
C LEU A 200 9.72 2.73 2.37
N ALA A 201 10.15 1.91 1.42
CA ALA A 201 10.83 0.65 1.72
C ALA A 201 12.17 0.86 2.46
N PRO A 202 13.08 1.76 2.01
CA PRO A 202 14.23 2.21 2.80
C PRO A 202 13.89 2.70 4.20
N THR A 203 12.81 3.47 4.35
CA THR A 203 12.34 3.98 5.66
C THR A 203 11.94 2.85 6.59
N VAL A 204 11.22 1.84 6.10
CA VAL A 204 10.86 0.64 6.86
C VAL A 204 12.10 -0.15 7.29
N LEU A 205 13.06 -0.38 6.37
CA LEU A 205 14.30 -1.07 6.71
C LEU A 205 15.09 -0.31 7.79
N ALA A 206 15.11 1.02 7.74
CA ALA A 206 15.74 1.84 8.77
C ALA A 206 15.06 1.69 10.15
N LEU A 207 13.72 1.66 10.20
CA LEU A 207 12.96 1.40 11.44
C LEU A 207 13.29 0.03 12.02
N LEU A 208 13.42 -0.99 11.16
CA LEU A 208 13.81 -2.36 11.53
C LEU A 208 15.31 -2.52 11.79
N ARG A 209 16.11 -1.46 11.59
CA ARG A 209 17.58 -1.46 11.70
C ARG A 209 18.26 -2.50 10.81
N LEU A 210 17.72 -2.69 9.62
CA LEU A 210 18.23 -3.61 8.60
C LEU A 210 19.05 -2.86 7.54
N PRO A 211 20.05 -3.51 6.92
CA PRO A 211 20.77 -2.92 5.81
C PRO A 211 19.87 -2.78 4.59
N GLN A 212 19.98 -1.64 3.90
CA GLN A 212 19.31 -1.39 2.63
C GLN A 212 20.09 -2.08 1.48
N PRO A 213 19.44 -2.92 0.65
CA PRO A 213 20.05 -3.47 -0.55
C PRO A 213 20.43 -2.38 -1.55
N THR A 214 21.50 -2.58 -2.33
CA THR A 214 21.95 -1.62 -3.35
C THR A 214 20.93 -1.41 -4.48
N ALA A 215 20.05 -2.39 -4.72
CA ALA A 215 18.98 -2.29 -5.72
C ALA A 215 17.87 -1.30 -5.30
N MET A 216 17.66 -1.08 -4.00
CA MET A 216 16.76 -0.02 -3.52
C MET A 216 17.49 1.32 -3.62
N THR A 217 17.18 2.11 -4.64
CA THR A 217 17.84 3.41 -4.88
C THR A 217 17.18 4.59 -4.17
N GLY A 218 16.01 4.38 -3.58
CA GLY A 218 15.39 5.34 -2.65
C GLY A 218 16.23 5.53 -1.38
N HIS A 219 15.78 6.39 -0.49
CA HIS A 219 16.49 6.72 0.74
C HIS A 219 15.52 6.79 1.92
N SER A 220 16.00 6.49 3.13
CA SER A 220 15.15 6.61 4.33
C SER A 220 14.73 8.07 4.54
N LEU A 221 13.45 8.28 4.81
CA LEU A 221 12.87 9.59 5.14
C LEU A 221 13.01 9.93 6.61
N LEU A 222 13.47 8.99 7.46
CA LEU A 222 13.73 9.29 8.87
C LEU A 222 14.91 10.25 8.99
N ALA A 223 14.71 11.31 9.76
CA ALA A 223 15.77 12.15 10.27
C ALA A 223 15.73 12.13 11.80
N SER A 224 16.88 11.92 12.43
CA SER A 224 17.02 12.03 13.88
C SER A 224 16.64 13.45 14.31
N VAL A 225 15.93 13.54 15.43
CA VAL A 225 15.79 14.79 16.16
C VAL A 225 17.01 14.89 17.05
N ASP A 226 17.89 15.86 16.80
CA ASP A 226 19.00 16.19 17.70
C ASP A 226 18.50 16.57 19.11
#